data_AF-A0A1B7MP35-F1
#
_entry.id   AF-A0A1B7MP35-F1
#
_cell.length_a   1.000
_cell.length_b   1.000
_cell.length_c   1.000
_cell.angle_alpha   90.00
_cell.angle_beta   90.00
_cell.angle_gamma   90.00
#
_symmetry.space_group_name_H-M   'P 1'
#
loop_
_entity.id
_entity.type
_entity.pdbx_description
1 polymer ?
#
loop_
_entity_poly.entity_id
_entity_poly.type
_entity_poly.pdbx_seq_one_letter_code
_entity_poly.pdbx_strand_id
1 'polypeptide(L)'
;MLGTFIKKAGHECIFLPKFHCELNPIEMYRYREVPKKTFQDAKRCAEEQLDACPTEVIRRFINRSWRFMSAYRLGFTGKAAEWAVQKQKQHRQVSQRAMMSIEVAVLG
;
A
#
# COMPACT_ATOMS: atom_id res chain seq x y z
N MET A 1 -27.82 -0.46 7.11
CA MET A 1 -26.65 0.27 6.56
C MET A 1 -25.40 -0.55 6.81
N LEU A 2 -24.57 -0.79 5.78
CA LEU A 2 -23.41 -1.70 5.84
C LEU A 2 -22.42 -1.36 6.97
N GLY A 3 -22.11 -0.07 7.16
CA GLY A 3 -21.19 0.36 8.22
C GLY A 3 -21.66 0.00 9.63
N THR A 4 -22.96 0.07 9.90
CA THR A 4 -23.53 -0.32 11.20
C THR A 4 -23.43 -1.83 11.42
N PHE A 5 -23.61 -2.64 10.37
CA PHE A 5 -23.48 -4.09 10.44
C PHE A 5 -22.04 -4.53 10.75
N ILE A 6 -21.06 -3.97 10.04
CA ILE A 6 -19.63 -4.25 10.23
C ILE A 6 -19.21 -3.93 11.67
N LYS A 7 -19.60 -2.74 12.18
CA LYS A 7 -19.28 -2.34 13.55
C LYS A 7 -19.95 -3.21 14.61
N LYS A 8 -21.21 -3.62 14.39
CA LYS A 8 -21.93 -4.54 15.29
C LYS A 8 -21.27 -5.92 15.37
N ALA A 9 -20.61 -6.36 14.30
CA ALA A 9 -19.81 -7.58 14.28
C ALA A 9 -18.43 -7.43 14.94
N GLY A 10 -18.08 -6.25 15.47
CA GLY A 10 -16.80 -5.99 16.12
C GLY A 10 -15.64 -5.65 15.19
N HIS A 11 -15.93 -5.35 13.91
CA HIS A 11 -14.91 -5.00 12.92
C HIS A 11 -14.77 -3.49 12.74
N GLU A 12 -13.54 -3.05 12.48
CA GLU A 12 -13.23 -1.69 12.05
C GLU A 12 -13.16 -1.58 10.52
N CYS A 13 -13.59 -0.43 9.99
CA CYS A 13 -13.53 -0.16 8.56
C CYS A 13 -12.38 0.82 8.28
N ILE A 14 -11.40 0.37 7.49
CA ILE A 14 -10.31 1.21 7.02
C ILE A 14 -10.73 1.84 5.69
N PHE A 15 -10.78 3.17 5.66
CA PHE A 15 -11.07 3.93 4.43
C PHE A 15 -9.77 4.22 3.69
N LEU A 16 -9.64 3.67 2.49
CA LEU A 16 -8.48 3.88 1.62
C LEU A 16 -8.75 5.04 0.65
N PRO A 17 -7.81 5.98 0.50
CA PRO A 17 -7.92 7.03 -0.51
C PRO A 17 -8.07 6.48 -1.93
N LYS A 18 -8.93 7.11 -2.74
CA LYS A 18 -9.11 6.73 -4.14
C LYS A 18 -7.83 7.05 -4.94
N PHE A 19 -7.49 6.19 -5.89
CA PHE A 19 -6.31 6.32 -6.78
C PHE A 19 -4.94 6.15 -6.10
N HIS A 20 -4.91 5.58 -4.90
CA HIS A 20 -3.69 5.31 -4.14
C HIS A 20 -3.51 3.79 -3.93
N CYS A 21 -3.17 3.07 -5.01
CA CYS A 21 -3.04 1.61 -4.95
C CYS A 21 -1.91 1.15 -4.02
N GLU A 22 -0.91 2.00 -3.80
CA GLU A 22 0.17 1.83 -2.82
C GLU A 22 -0.29 1.92 -1.35
N LEU A 23 -1.54 2.31 -1.11
CA LEU A 23 -2.17 2.26 0.21
C LEU A 23 -3.07 1.04 0.40
N ASN A 24 -3.23 0.20 -0.62
CA ASN A 24 -4.05 -1.00 -0.57
C ASN A 24 -3.18 -2.28 -0.68
N PRO A 25 -2.86 -2.96 0.44
CA PRO A 25 -1.97 -4.13 0.44
C PRO A 25 -2.39 -5.26 -0.51
N ILE A 26 -3.68 -5.46 -0.76
CA ILE A 26 -4.15 -6.51 -1.68
C ILE A 26 -3.72 -6.25 -3.13
N GLU A 27 -3.53 -4.97 -3.50
CA GLU A 27 -3.09 -4.56 -4.83
C GLU A 27 -1.57 -4.71 -5.02
N MET A 28 -0.82 -4.93 -3.93
CA MET A 28 0.62 -5.16 -3.98
C MET A 28 1.00 -6.63 -4.18
N TYR A 29 0.04 -7.55 -4.07
CA TYR A 29 0.33 -8.98 -4.10
C TYR A 29 0.21 -9.58 -5.50
N ARG A 30 0.94 -10.69 -5.72
CA ARG A 30 1.25 -11.32 -7.02
C ARG A 30 0.04 -11.90 -7.77
N TYR A 31 -1.17 -11.74 -7.24
CA TYR A 31 -2.41 -12.10 -7.93
C TYR A 31 -2.46 -11.55 -9.35
N ARG A 32 -2.00 -10.31 -9.59
CA ARG A 32 -2.01 -9.70 -10.94
C ARG A 32 -1.07 -10.35 -11.95
N GLU A 33 -0.04 -11.09 -11.50
CA GLU A 33 0.97 -11.71 -12.37
C GLU A 33 0.48 -13.00 -13.02
N VAL A 34 -0.59 -13.61 -12.50
CA VAL A 34 -1.11 -14.88 -13.00
C VAL A 34 -2.16 -14.61 -14.10
N PRO A 35 -1.99 -15.14 -15.33
CA PRO A 35 -3.01 -15.03 -16.37
C PRO A 35 -4.31 -15.72 -15.96
N LYS A 36 -5.46 -15.09 -16.24
CA LYS A 36 -6.81 -15.64 -15.95
C LYS A 36 -7.65 -15.51 -17.20
N LYS A 37 -8.31 -16.59 -17.60
CA LYS A 37 -9.14 -16.62 -18.82
C LYS A 37 -10.61 -16.40 -18.51
N THR A 38 -11.07 -16.90 -17.38
CA THR A 38 -12.46 -16.79 -16.94
C THR A 38 -12.57 -16.13 -15.57
N PHE A 39 -13.79 -15.70 -15.21
CA PHE A 39 -14.09 -15.22 -13.87
C PHE A 39 -13.85 -16.29 -12.80
N GLN A 40 -14.14 -17.55 -13.10
CA GLN A 40 -13.94 -18.65 -12.17
C GLN A 40 -12.45 -18.91 -11.92
N ASP A 41 -11.61 -18.79 -12.95
CA ASP A 41 -10.15 -18.84 -12.81
C ASP A 41 -9.64 -17.68 -11.95
N ALA A 42 -10.21 -16.49 -12.14
CA ALA A 42 -9.86 -15.32 -11.34
C ALA A 42 -10.19 -15.52 -9.86
N LYS A 43 -11.38 -16.05 -9.55
CA LYS A 43 -11.78 -16.33 -8.17
C LYS A 43 -10.86 -17.34 -7.50
N ARG A 44 -10.60 -18.47 -8.17
CA ARG A 44 -9.70 -19.52 -7.64
C ARG A 44 -8.29 -19.00 -7.43
N CYS A 45 -7.77 -18.25 -8.40
CA CYS A 45 -6.45 -17.64 -8.30
C CYS A 45 -6.38 -16.64 -7.14
N ALA A 46 -7.44 -15.89 -6.85
CA ALA A 46 -7.45 -14.98 -5.72
C ALA A 46 -7.31 -15.73 -4.39
N GLU A 47 -8.08 -16.80 -4.21
CA GLU A 47 -8.01 -17.67 -3.02
C GLU A 47 -6.62 -18.30 -2.88
N GLU A 48 -6.14 -18.99 -3.91
CA GLU A 48 -4.82 -19.65 -3.92
C GLU A 48 -3.66 -18.69 -3.62
N GLN A 49 -3.67 -17.51 -4.25
CA GLN A 49 -2.61 -16.53 -4.05
C GLN A 49 -2.67 -15.92 -2.65
N LEU A 50 -3.86 -15.52 -2.18
CA LEU A 50 -3.99 -14.93 -0.85
C LEU A 50 -3.64 -15.91 0.26
N ASP A 51 -4.01 -17.18 0.12
CA ASP A 51 -3.66 -18.23 1.09
C ASP A 51 -2.16 -18.57 1.07
N ALA A 52 -1.52 -18.50 -0.11
CA ALA A 52 -0.08 -18.70 -0.25
C ALA A 52 0.75 -17.49 0.21
N CYS A 53 0.12 -16.35 0.55
CA CYS A 53 0.81 -15.12 0.92
C CYS A 53 1.47 -15.23 2.30
N PRO A 54 2.82 -15.20 2.37
CA PRO A 54 3.49 -15.29 3.65
C PRO A 54 3.19 -14.08 4.53
N THR A 55 3.03 -14.30 5.84
CA THR A 55 2.66 -13.24 6.80
C THR A 55 3.69 -12.09 6.81
N GLU A 56 4.97 -12.39 6.63
CA GLU A 56 6.02 -11.38 6.54
C GLU A 56 5.90 -10.50 5.28
N VAL A 57 5.37 -11.04 4.17
CA VAL A 57 5.10 -10.25 2.96
C VAL A 57 3.95 -9.27 3.22
N ILE A 58 2.87 -9.74 3.87
CA ILE A 58 1.76 -8.88 4.30
C ILE A 58 2.27 -7.73 5.19
N ARG A 59 3.12 -8.05 6.18
CA ARG A 59 3.73 -7.04 7.06
C ARG A 59 4.58 -6.02 6.28
N ARG A 60 5.32 -6.46 5.27
CA ARG A 60 6.11 -5.56 4.40
C ARG A 60 5.22 -4.62 3.60
N PHE A 61 4.09 -5.09 3.07
CA PHE A 61 3.14 -4.22 2.35
C PHE A 61 2.49 -3.20 3.26
N ILE A 62 2.04 -3.61 4.44
CA ILE A 62 1.50 -2.68 5.44
C ILE A 62 2.53 -1.59 5.77
N ASN A 63 3.77 -1.98 6.08
CA ASN A 63 4.84 -1.02 6.33
C ASN A 63 5.08 -0.10 5.13
N ARG A 64 5.06 -0.61 3.89
CA ARG A 64 5.18 0.21 2.67
C ARG A 64 4.05 1.24 2.58
N SER A 65 2.80 0.86 2.82
CA SER A 65 1.66 1.79 2.83
C SER A 65 1.82 2.87 3.91
N TRP A 66 2.32 2.53 5.10
CA TRP A 66 2.64 3.52 6.14
C TRP A 66 3.69 4.54 5.69
N ARG A 67 4.72 4.10 4.95
CA ARG A 67 5.75 5.01 4.42
C ARG A 67 5.18 5.97 3.37
N PHE A 68 4.32 5.47 2.49
CA PHE A 68 3.60 6.32 1.53
C PHE A 68 2.70 7.33 2.25
N MET A 69 1.92 6.88 3.24
CA MET A 69 1.12 7.80 4.08
C MET A 69 1.98 8.87 4.76
N SER A 70 3.15 8.50 5.27
CA SER A 70 4.10 9.46 5.84
C SER A 70 4.55 10.48 4.79
N ALA A 71 4.91 10.04 3.57
CA ALA A 71 5.32 10.93 2.48
C ALA A 71 4.17 11.88 2.07
N TYR A 72 2.94 11.38 1.95
CA TYR A 72 1.77 12.20 1.63
C TYR A 72 1.47 13.25 2.70
N ARG A 73 1.58 12.90 3.99
CA ARG A 73 1.41 13.85 5.10
C ARG A 73 2.43 14.99 5.09
N LEU A 74 3.54 14.80 4.39
CA LEU A 74 4.60 15.80 4.21
C LEU A 74 4.48 16.57 2.89
N GLY A 75 3.40 16.33 2.13
CA GLY A 75 3.12 17.04 0.88
C GLY A 75 3.73 16.41 -0.38
N PHE A 76 4.49 15.32 -0.27
CA PHE A 76 5.03 14.64 -1.44
C PHE A 76 3.93 13.86 -2.17
N THR A 77 3.93 13.91 -3.51
CA THR A 77 2.99 13.15 -4.34
C THR A 77 3.72 12.49 -5.52
N GLY A 78 3.04 11.55 -6.20
CA GLY A 78 3.57 10.89 -7.40
C GLY A 78 5.00 10.34 -7.24
N LYS A 79 5.86 10.68 -8.19
CA LYS A 79 7.27 10.22 -8.24
C LYS A 79 8.10 10.69 -7.03
N ALA A 80 7.80 11.86 -6.47
CA ALA A 80 8.52 12.37 -5.30
C ALA A 80 8.23 11.52 -4.06
N ALA A 81 6.97 11.11 -3.86
CA ALA A 81 6.59 10.20 -2.79
C ALA A 81 7.23 8.82 -2.97
N GLU A 82 7.22 8.28 -4.19
CA GLU A 82 7.87 7.00 -4.49
C GLU A 82 9.37 7.02 -4.19
N TRP A 83 10.07 8.06 -4.64
CA TRP A 83 11.50 8.25 -4.38
C TRP A 83 11.78 8.34 -2.88
N ALA A 84 10.98 9.12 -2.14
CA ALA A 84 11.12 9.26 -0.69
C ALA A 84 10.96 7.92 0.04
N VAL A 85 9.98 7.10 -0.36
CA VAL A 85 9.75 5.76 0.20
C VAL A 85 10.91 4.80 -0.12
N GLN A 86 11.48 4.88 -1.32
CA GLN A 86 12.63 4.04 -1.72
C GLN A 86 13.91 4.39 -0.95
N LYS A 87 14.17 5.68 -0.72
CA LYS A 87 15.36 6.15 0.02
C LYS A 87 15.24 5.96 1.53
N GLN A 88 14.03 5.79 2.03
CA GLN A 88 13.79 5.58 3.45
C GLN A 88 14.33 4.22 3.92
N LYS A 89 15.24 4.26 4.89
CA LYS A 89 15.75 3.06 5.59
C LYS A 89 14.96 2.70 6.87
N GLN A 90 14.12 3.61 7.36
CA GLN A 90 13.34 3.45 8.59
C GLN A 90 12.06 2.62 8.40
N HIS A 91 11.54 2.01 9.46
CA HIS A 91 10.38 1.12 9.36
C HIS A 91 9.07 1.83 8.99
N ARG A 92 8.73 2.96 9.61
CA ARG A 92 7.38 3.57 9.50
C ARG A 92 7.32 5.05 9.09
N GLN A 93 8.45 5.76 9.06
CA GLN A 93 8.47 7.20 8.78
C GLN A 93 9.68 7.63 7.95
N VAL A 94 9.46 8.43 6.91
CA VAL A 94 10.53 9.05 6.12
C VAL A 94 11.30 10.02 7.02
N SER A 95 12.64 9.99 7.03
CA SER A 95 13.45 10.87 7.88
C SER A 95 13.56 12.28 7.28
N GLN A 96 13.30 13.33 8.06
CA GLN A 96 13.42 14.75 7.61
C GLN A 96 14.76 15.07 6.93
N ARG A 97 15.87 14.46 7.38
CA ARG A 97 17.20 14.70 6.80
C ARG A 97 17.36 14.14 5.37
N ALA A 98 16.64 13.08 5.02
CA ALA A 98 16.56 12.59 3.64
C ALA A 98 15.58 13.41 2.77
N MET A 99 14.77 14.28 3.39
CA MET A 99 13.80 15.14 2.71
C MET A 99 14.44 16.42 2.18
N MET A 100 15.46 16.98 2.85
CA MET A 100 16.14 18.21 2.40
C MET A 100 16.89 18.04 1.07
N SER A 101 17.21 16.81 0.65
CA SER A 101 17.79 16.55 -0.67
C SER A 101 16.75 16.46 -1.80
N ILE A 102 15.44 16.47 -1.49
CA ILE A 102 14.36 16.34 -2.47
C ILE A 102 14.00 17.69 -3.13
N GLU A 103 14.01 18.79 -2.36
CA GLU A 103 13.73 20.12 -2.93
C GLU A 103 14.76 20.51 -3.99
N VAL A 104 16.03 20.13 -3.80
CA VAL A 104 17.11 20.45 -4.75
C VAL A 104 17.07 19.59 -6.03
N ALA A 105 16.50 18.38 -5.98
CA ALA A 105 16.56 17.43 -7.09
C ALA A 105 15.30 17.37 -7.96
N VAL A 106 14.18 17.94 -7.51
CA VAL A 106 12.88 17.89 -8.20
C VAL A 106 12.40 19.28 -8.66
N LEU A 107 12.91 20.36 -8.03
CA LEU A 107 12.63 21.75 -8.42
C LEU A 107 13.83 22.47 -9.06
N GLY A 108 14.95 21.78 -9.25
CA GLY A 108 16.11 22.23 -10.03
C GLY A 108 16.07 21.72 -11.46
#